data_AF-A0A075IBN3-F1
#
_entry.id   AF-A0A075IBN3-F1
#
_cell.length_a   1.000
_cell.length_b   1.000
_cell.length_c   1.000
_cell.angle_alpha   90.00
_cell.angle_beta   90.00
_cell.angle_gamma   90.00
#
_symmetry.space_group_name_H-M   'P 1'
#
loop_
_entity.id
_entity.type
_entity.pdbx_description
1 polymer ?
#
loop_
_entity_poly.entity_id
_entity_poly.type
_entity_poly.pdbx_seq_one_letter_code
_entity_poly.pdbx_strand_id
1 'polypeptide(L)'
;MDMSLSYDMMNFFVPMLIVGIGVALLATGIFTSYFGAGKSQKIGFALLFFGIVILALVYLMTFGGVDAIPDDTFKEDEFNKALTSGIAALGGVIAGMFIILFVLMKVDTVDDLEDLDLEDLEDLDLDEELKKLEEELNQTDENDNTEEEE
;
A
#
# COMPACT_ATOMS: atom_id res chain seq x y z
N MET A 1 41.40 -3.36 4.80
CA MET A 1 40.13 -3.72 5.44
C MET A 1 40.24 -5.17 5.84
N ASP A 2 40.00 -5.44 7.12
CA ASP A 2 40.10 -6.78 7.70
C ASP A 2 38.93 -7.65 7.22
N MET A 3 39.22 -8.88 6.77
CA MET A 3 38.20 -9.79 6.22
C MET A 3 37.16 -10.21 7.28
N SER A 4 37.55 -10.20 8.55
CA SER A 4 36.68 -10.48 9.70
C SER A 4 35.51 -9.50 9.79
N LEU A 5 35.79 -8.21 9.62
CA LEU A 5 34.84 -7.10 9.75
C LEU A 5 33.77 -7.13 8.65
N SER A 6 34.13 -7.60 7.46
CA SER A 6 33.18 -7.82 6.36
C SER A 6 32.27 -9.02 6.60
N TYR A 7 32.78 -10.09 7.22
CA TYR A 7 31.99 -11.29 7.52
C TYR A 7 30.94 -11.03 8.61
N ASP A 8 31.34 -10.36 9.71
CA ASP A 8 30.43 -9.99 10.79
C ASP A 8 29.33 -9.02 10.33
N MET A 9 29.67 -8.05 9.47
CA MET A 9 28.70 -7.15 8.85
C MET A 9 27.67 -7.89 7.99
N MET A 10 28.09 -8.86 7.19
CA MET A 10 27.18 -9.65 6.36
C MET A 10 26.27 -10.56 7.20
N ASN A 11 26.82 -11.18 8.24
CA ASN A 11 26.04 -12.03 9.16
C ASN A 11 25.00 -11.24 9.94
N PHE A 12 25.21 -9.94 10.19
CA PHE A 12 24.19 -9.08 10.75
C PHE A 12 23.19 -8.58 9.70
N PHE A 13 23.70 -8.07 8.57
CA PHE A 13 22.89 -7.39 7.55
C PHE A 13 21.96 -8.33 6.79
N VAL A 14 22.43 -9.52 6.40
CA VAL A 14 21.66 -10.45 5.57
C VAL A 14 20.41 -10.97 6.31
N PRO A 15 20.51 -11.46 7.56
CA PRO A 15 19.33 -11.80 8.36
C PRO A 15 18.36 -10.64 8.53
N MET A 16 18.88 -9.46 8.86
CA MET A 16 18.06 -8.27 9.08
C MET A 16 17.30 -7.86 7.82
N LEU A 17 17.93 -7.95 6.65
CA LEU A 17 17.33 -7.67 5.35
C LEU A 17 16.26 -8.70 5.00
N ILE A 18 16.52 -10.00 5.20
CA ILE A 18 15.55 -11.07 4.88
C ILE A 18 14.31 -10.94 5.78
N VAL A 19 14.49 -10.75 7.08
CA VAL A 19 13.37 -10.52 8.01
C VAL A 19 12.62 -9.25 7.64
N GLY A 20 13.33 -8.15 7.37
CA GLY A 20 12.73 -6.89 6.93
C GLY A 20 11.87 -7.03 5.68
N ILE A 21 12.37 -7.76 4.66
CA ILE A 21 11.60 -8.08 3.45
C ILE A 21 10.37 -8.93 3.79
N GLY A 22 10.50 -9.94 4.67
CA GLY A 22 9.38 -10.76 5.11
C GLY A 22 8.26 -9.94 5.74
N VAL A 23 8.61 -9.03 6.67
CA VAL A 23 7.63 -8.14 7.33
C VAL A 23 7.04 -7.14 6.32
N ALA A 24 7.85 -6.58 5.42
CA ALA A 24 7.37 -5.68 4.37
C ALA A 24 6.38 -6.38 3.42
N LEU A 25 6.68 -7.60 3.00
CA LEU A 25 5.79 -8.42 2.16
C LEU A 25 4.46 -8.72 2.87
N LEU A 26 4.47 -8.96 4.19
CA LEU A 26 3.23 -9.08 4.96
C LEU A 26 2.43 -7.78 4.96
N ALA A 27 3.07 -6.65 5.26
CA ALA A 27 2.40 -5.37 5.32
C ALA A 27 1.82 -4.98 3.94
N THR A 28 2.60 -5.11 2.88
CA THR A 28 2.16 -4.87 1.50
C THR A 28 1.09 -5.89 1.10
N GLY A 29 1.25 -7.16 1.44
CA GLY A 29 0.26 -8.20 1.15
C GLY A 29 -1.08 -7.94 1.83
N ILE A 30 -1.10 -7.53 3.10
CA ILE A 30 -2.30 -7.12 3.84
C ILE A 30 -2.95 -5.90 3.16
N PHE A 31 -2.15 -4.85 2.90
CA PHE A 31 -2.65 -3.64 2.27
C PHE A 31 -3.25 -3.91 0.88
N THR A 32 -2.52 -4.62 0.02
CA THR A 32 -2.95 -4.94 -1.35
C THR A 32 -4.10 -5.95 -1.39
N SER A 33 -4.19 -6.88 -0.44
CA SER A 33 -5.32 -7.83 -0.37
C SER A 33 -6.60 -7.19 0.19
N TYR A 34 -6.46 -6.16 1.04
CA TYR A 34 -7.60 -5.42 1.58
C TYR A 34 -8.12 -4.34 0.61
N PHE A 35 -7.23 -3.55 -0.01
CA PHE A 35 -7.61 -2.45 -0.91
C PHE A 35 -7.61 -2.83 -2.41
N GLY A 36 -7.09 -3.99 -2.79
CA GLY A 36 -7.02 -4.41 -4.19
C GLY A 36 -8.38 -4.82 -4.76
N ALA A 37 -8.66 -4.42 -6.00
CA ALA A 37 -9.85 -4.84 -6.75
C ALA A 37 -9.48 -5.81 -7.89
N GLY A 38 -10.27 -6.89 -8.03
CA GLY A 38 -10.13 -7.83 -9.15
C GLY A 38 -8.81 -8.63 -9.12
N LYS A 39 -7.88 -8.33 -10.04
CA LYS A 39 -6.61 -9.07 -10.16
C LYS A 39 -5.58 -8.68 -9.10
N SER A 40 -5.56 -7.42 -8.66
CA SER A 40 -4.57 -6.93 -7.68
C SER A 40 -4.78 -7.55 -6.30
N GLN A 41 -6.03 -7.84 -5.92
CA GLN A 41 -6.35 -8.53 -4.67
C GLN A 41 -5.69 -9.91 -4.56
N LYS A 42 -5.69 -10.67 -5.67
CA LYS A 42 -5.07 -12.01 -5.74
C LYS A 42 -3.56 -11.95 -5.57
N ILE A 43 -2.94 -10.89 -6.11
CA ILE A 43 -1.51 -10.61 -5.93
C ILE A 43 -1.23 -10.28 -4.47
N GLY A 44 -2.11 -9.53 -3.80
CA GLY A 44 -2.03 -9.27 -2.36
C GLY A 44 -1.99 -10.55 -1.53
N PHE A 45 -2.89 -11.51 -1.79
CA PHE A 45 -2.87 -12.80 -1.11
C PHE A 45 -1.61 -13.62 -1.40
N ALA A 46 -1.09 -13.58 -2.63
CA ALA A 46 0.16 -14.23 -2.97
C ALA A 46 1.35 -13.63 -2.20
N LEU A 47 1.43 -12.30 -2.12
CA LEU A 47 2.44 -11.59 -1.34
C LEU A 47 2.35 -11.95 0.15
N LEU A 48 1.14 -12.03 0.70
CA LEU A 48 0.90 -12.42 2.10
C LEU A 48 1.40 -13.85 2.34
N PHE A 49 1.03 -14.80 1.47
CA PHE A 49 1.51 -16.17 1.56
C PHE A 49 3.04 -16.26 1.51
N PHE A 50 3.68 -15.59 0.56
CA PHE A 50 5.14 -15.56 0.48
C PHE A 50 5.79 -14.93 1.71
N GLY A 51 5.24 -13.84 2.24
CA GLY A 51 5.73 -13.21 3.47
C GLY A 51 5.66 -14.16 4.67
N ILE A 52 4.56 -14.90 4.83
CA ILE A 52 4.42 -15.93 5.89
C ILE A 52 5.46 -17.04 5.69
N VAL A 53 5.59 -17.55 4.46
CA VAL A 53 6.53 -18.64 4.15
C VAL A 53 7.96 -18.23 4.44
N ILE A 54 8.38 -17.03 4.03
CA ILE A 54 9.73 -16.51 4.29
C ILE A 54 9.98 -16.40 5.80
N LEU A 55 9.05 -15.81 6.56
CA LEU A 55 9.21 -15.67 8.00
C LEU A 55 9.19 -17.03 8.71
N ALA A 56 8.36 -17.98 8.27
CA ALA A 56 8.33 -19.33 8.81
C ALA A 56 9.63 -20.09 8.53
N LEU A 57 10.22 -19.95 7.34
CA LEU A 57 11.53 -20.51 7.01
C LEU A 57 12.62 -19.90 7.88
N VAL A 58 12.67 -18.57 8.02
CA VAL A 58 13.66 -17.91 8.88
C VAL A 58 13.47 -18.28 10.34
N TYR A 59 12.23 -18.41 10.82
CA TYR A 59 11.93 -18.89 12.17
C TYR A 59 12.47 -20.30 12.38
N LEU A 60 12.23 -21.21 11.42
CA LEU A 60 12.71 -22.58 11.47
C LEU A 60 14.25 -22.66 11.47
N MET A 61 14.91 -21.76 10.71
CA MET A 61 16.37 -21.63 10.68
C MET A 61 16.93 -21.07 11.99
N THR A 62 16.22 -20.14 12.63
CA THR A 62 16.65 -19.52 13.90
C THR A 62 16.51 -20.45 15.09
N PHE A 63 15.40 -21.20 15.18
CA PHE A 63 15.04 -21.99 16.36
C PHE A 63 15.26 -23.50 16.19
N GLY A 64 16.14 -23.91 15.27
CA GLY A 64 16.66 -25.29 15.21
C GLY A 64 15.71 -26.34 14.62
N GLY A 65 14.82 -25.95 13.70
CA GLY A 65 13.92 -26.91 13.05
C GLY A 65 14.53 -27.70 11.88
N VAL A 66 15.78 -27.42 11.51
CA VAL A 66 16.50 -28.08 10.41
C VAL A 66 17.96 -28.27 10.80
N ASP A 67 18.37 -29.52 11.08
CA ASP A 67 19.75 -29.96 11.39
C ASP A 67 20.77 -29.72 10.26
N ALA A 68 20.33 -29.23 9.10
CA ALA A 68 21.15 -29.07 7.90
C ALA A 68 21.83 -27.69 7.78
N ILE A 69 21.60 -26.76 8.70
CA ILE A 69 22.06 -25.37 8.61
C ILE A 69 22.94 -25.05 9.83
N PRO A 70 24.14 -24.46 9.66
CA PRO A 70 25.02 -24.15 10.77
C PRO A 70 24.35 -23.20 11.77
N ASP A 71 24.40 -23.59 13.05
CA ASP A 71 23.76 -22.95 14.22
C ASP A 71 24.08 -21.45 14.39
N ASP A 72 25.10 -20.94 13.70
CA ASP A 72 25.60 -19.58 13.85
C ASP A 72 25.02 -18.55 12.86
N THR A 73 24.19 -18.96 11.89
CA THR A 73 23.72 -18.05 10.82
C THR A 73 22.60 -17.11 11.27
N PHE A 74 21.72 -17.55 12.17
CA PHE A 74 20.59 -16.76 12.68
C PHE A 74 20.48 -16.93 14.19
N LYS A 75 21.01 -15.96 14.94
CA LYS A 75 20.88 -15.95 16.40
C LYS A 75 19.49 -15.46 16.80
N GLU A 76 18.91 -16.05 17.83
CA GLU A 76 17.58 -15.68 18.37
C GLU A 76 17.49 -14.17 18.69
N ASP A 77 18.53 -13.61 19.32
CA ASP A 77 18.60 -12.19 19.66
C ASP A 77 18.59 -11.28 18.43
N GLU A 78 19.29 -11.68 17.37
CA GLU A 78 19.37 -10.93 16.12
C GLU A 78 18.06 -11.01 15.34
N PHE A 79 17.42 -12.19 15.33
CA PHE A 79 16.08 -12.37 14.76
C PHE A 79 15.04 -11.48 15.44
N ASN A 80 14.99 -11.49 16.77
CA ASN A 80 14.03 -10.67 17.53
C ASN A 80 14.27 -9.17 17.32
N LYS A 81 15.54 -8.75 17.26
CA LYS A 81 15.90 -7.36 16.93
C LYS A 81 15.48 -7.00 15.51
N ALA A 82 15.74 -7.86 14.54
CA ALA A 82 15.35 -7.64 13.15
C ALA A 82 13.83 -7.54 13.00
N LEU A 83 13.08 -8.45 13.62
CA LEU A 83 11.62 -8.46 13.59
C LEU A 83 11.03 -7.19 14.22
N THR A 84 11.51 -6.83 15.40
CA THR A 84 11.08 -5.61 16.11
C THR A 84 11.40 -4.36 15.28
N SER A 85 12.61 -4.30 14.70
CA SER A 85 13.02 -3.17 13.86
C SER A 85 12.19 -3.07 12.59
N GLY A 86 11.83 -4.20 11.94
CA GLY A 86 11.01 -4.21 10.74
C GLY A 86 9.61 -3.68 11.01
N ILE A 87 8.99 -4.12 12.12
CA ILE A 87 7.68 -3.63 12.56
C ILE A 87 7.75 -2.15 12.95
N ALA A 88 8.79 -1.73 13.69
CA ALA A 88 8.98 -0.34 14.09
C ALA A 88 9.20 0.58 12.88
N ALA A 89 9.97 0.14 11.88
CA ALA A 89 10.18 0.87 10.64
C ALA A 89 8.87 1.07 9.88
N LEU A 90 8.04 0.02 9.75
CA LEU A 90 6.72 0.13 9.14
C LEU A 90 5.82 1.10 9.91
N GLY A 91 5.80 1.01 11.24
CA GLY A 91 5.06 1.94 12.09
C GLY A 91 5.52 3.38 11.89
N GLY A 92 6.83 3.61 11.78
CA GLY A 92 7.42 4.92 11.51
C GLY A 92 7.03 5.48 10.14
N VAL A 93 7.02 4.65 9.10
CA VAL A 93 6.57 5.05 7.75
C VAL A 93 5.09 5.42 7.75
N ILE A 94 4.23 4.61 8.38
CA ILE A 94 2.79 4.88 8.47
C ILE A 94 2.54 6.18 9.25
N ALA A 95 3.14 6.31 10.44
CA ALA A 95 2.99 7.51 11.27
C ALA A 95 3.53 8.76 10.55
N GLY A 96 4.70 8.65 9.90
CA GLY A 96 5.28 9.72 9.10
C GLY A 96 4.36 10.18 7.96
N MET A 97 3.74 9.22 7.26
CA MET A 97 2.77 9.52 6.20
C MET A 97 1.56 10.29 6.76
N PHE A 98 1.01 9.87 7.91
CA PHE A 98 -0.09 10.59 8.56
C PHE A 98 0.29 12.01 8.99
N ILE A 99 1.50 12.21 9.52
CA ILE A 99 1.99 13.55 9.92
C ILE A 99 2.11 14.46 8.70
N ILE A 100 2.68 13.96 7.59
CA ILE A 100 2.81 14.74 6.36
C ILE A 100 1.42 15.12 5.82
N LEU A 101 0.48 14.17 5.76
CA LEU A 101 -0.90 14.44 5.34
C LEU A 101 -1.59 15.46 6.24
N PHE A 102 -1.37 15.40 7.56
CA PHE A 102 -1.92 16.37 8.50
C PHE A 102 -1.36 17.78 8.25
N VAL A 103 -0.06 17.90 7.98
CA VAL A 103 0.56 19.18 7.63
C VAL A 103 0.05 19.71 6.29
N LEU A 104 -0.07 18.86 5.27
CA LEU A 104 -0.60 19.25 3.97
C LEU A 104 -2.07 19.66 4.06
N MET A 105 -2.89 18.92 4.79
CA MET A 105 -4.28 19.34 5.04
C MET A 105 -4.28 20.72 5.70
N LYS A 106 -3.42 21.00 6.68
CA LYS A 106 -3.33 22.33 7.30
C LYS A 106 -2.80 23.44 6.40
N VAL A 107 -2.10 23.12 5.32
CA VAL A 107 -1.63 24.10 4.32
C VAL A 107 -2.70 24.31 3.25
N ASP A 108 -3.21 23.24 2.63
CA ASP A 108 -4.21 23.32 1.56
C ASP A 108 -5.61 23.74 2.08
N THR A 109 -6.05 23.28 3.27
CA THR A 109 -7.36 23.71 3.84
C THR A 109 -7.32 25.07 4.53
N VAL A 110 -6.16 25.72 4.64
CA VAL A 110 -6.09 27.09 5.18
C VAL A 110 -5.90 28.10 4.05
N ASP A 111 -5.26 27.73 2.94
CA ASP A 111 -5.11 28.59 1.76
C ASP A 111 -6.31 28.50 0.77
N ASP A 112 -6.96 27.35 0.57
CA ASP A 112 -8.07 27.22 -0.41
C ASP A 112 -9.48 27.49 0.17
N LEU A 113 -9.61 27.72 1.48
CA LEU A 113 -10.91 27.93 2.16
C LEU A 113 -11.16 29.39 2.57
N GLU A 114 -10.16 30.26 2.49
CA GLU A 114 -10.35 31.70 2.72
C GLU A 114 -10.88 32.41 1.45
N ASP A 115 -10.65 31.83 0.27
CA ASP A 115 -10.96 32.44 -1.04
C ASP A 115 -12.04 31.67 -1.84
N LEU A 116 -12.61 30.58 -1.32
CA LEU A 116 -13.76 29.91 -1.95
C LEU A 116 -15.05 30.66 -1.57
N ASP A 117 -15.30 31.77 -2.24
CA ASP A 117 -16.56 32.52 -2.17
C ASP A 117 -17.72 31.59 -2.54
N LEU A 118 -18.39 31.05 -1.51
CA LEU A 118 -19.57 30.17 -1.57
C LEU A 118 -20.79 30.77 -2.29
N GLU A 119 -20.67 31.97 -2.84
CA GLU A 119 -21.70 32.72 -3.58
C GLU A 119 -21.73 32.30 -5.08
N ASP A 120 -20.62 31.78 -5.63
CA ASP A 120 -20.55 31.33 -7.05
C ASP A 120 -21.15 29.93 -7.31
N LEU A 121 -21.45 29.15 -6.25
CA LEU A 121 -22.08 27.83 -6.38
C LEU A 121 -23.62 27.87 -6.32
N GLU A 122 -24.22 29.00 -5.93
CA GLU A 122 -25.68 29.21 -5.98
C GLU A 122 -26.16 29.61 -7.38
N ASP A 123 -25.27 30.16 -8.21
CA ASP A 123 -25.55 30.61 -9.58
C ASP A 123 -25.28 29.54 -10.66
N LEU A 124 -24.82 28.33 -10.29
CA LEU A 124 -24.71 27.22 -11.23
C LEU A 124 -26.09 26.56 -11.36
N ASP A 125 -26.92 27.09 -12.26
CA ASP A 125 -28.29 26.62 -12.58
C ASP A 125 -28.30 25.16 -13.14
N LEU A 126 -27.96 24.20 -12.27
CA LEU A 126 -27.91 22.76 -12.53
C LEU A 126 -29.25 22.20 -13.03
N ASP A 127 -30.36 22.86 -12.68
CA ASP A 127 -31.70 22.52 -13.15
C ASP A 127 -31.89 22.83 -14.66
N GLU A 128 -31.23 23.86 -15.20
CA GLU A 128 -31.31 24.21 -16.62
C GLU A 128 -30.40 23.32 -17.48
N GLU A 129 -29.21 22.93 -16.98
CA GLU A 129 -28.35 21.93 -17.66
C GLU A 129 -28.97 20.54 -17.67
N LEU A 130 -29.62 20.10 -16.57
CA LEU A 130 -30.35 18.82 -16.54
C LEU A 130 -31.51 18.81 -17.54
N LYS A 131 -32.26 19.91 -17.64
CA LYS A 131 -33.37 20.05 -18.60
C LYS A 131 -32.88 20.02 -20.04
N LYS A 132 -31.73 20.64 -20.32
CA LYS A 132 -31.11 20.62 -21.65
C LYS A 132 -30.60 19.22 -22.03
N LEU A 133 -30.06 18.45 -21.09
CA LEU A 133 -29.66 17.05 -21.28
C LEU A 133 -30.87 16.13 -21.51
N GLU A 134 -32.00 16.36 -20.81
CA GLU A 134 -33.25 15.61 -21.05
C GLU A 134 -33.83 15.91 -22.44
N GLU A 135 -33.71 17.15 -22.91
CA GLU A 135 -34.17 17.57 -24.23
C GLU A 135 -33.28 17.01 -25.37
N GLU A 136 -31.96 16.94 -25.19
CA GLU A 136 -31.04 16.25 -26.13
C GLU A 136 -31.27 14.73 -26.17
N LEU A 137 -31.59 14.10 -25.03
CA LEU A 137 -31.86 12.66 -24.98
C LEU A 137 -33.18 12.31 -25.68
N ASN A 138 -34.25 13.09 -25.45
CA ASN A 138 -35.52 12.91 -26.16
C ASN A 138 -35.41 13.16 -27.67
N GLN A 139 -34.58 14.12 -28.12
CA GLN A 139 -34.33 14.34 -29.55
C GLN A 139 -33.54 13.20 -30.20
N THR A 140 -32.69 12.50 -29.43
CA THR A 140 -31.95 11.33 -29.93
C THR A 140 -32.88 10.13 -30.10
N ASP A 141 -33.86 9.94 -29.20
CA ASP A 141 -34.83 8.85 -29.27
C ASP A 141 -35.93 9.06 -30.35
N GLU A 142 -36.26 10.30 -30.72
CA GLU A 142 -37.21 10.57 -31.83
C GLU A 142 -36.60 10.34 -33.23
N ASN A 143 -35.28 10.47 -33.37
CA ASN A 143 -34.60 10.38 -34.68
C ASN A 143 -34.22 8.94 -35.07
N ASP A 144 -34.40 7.95 -34.19
CA ASP A 144 -34.09 6.54 -34.44
C ASP A 144 -35.32 5.70 -34.90
N ASN A 145 -36.47 6.36 -35.13
CA ASN A 145 -37.71 5.70 -35.59
C ASN A 145 -38.10 6.01 -37.04
N THR A 146 -37.21 6.59 -37.85
CA THR A 146 -37.50 6.85 -39.27
C THR A 146 -36.30 6.55 -40.14
N GLU A 147 -36.02 5.26 -40.37
CA GLU A 147 -35.42 4.73 -41.61
C GLU A 147 -35.12 3.24 -41.43
N GLU A 148 -36.08 2.36 -41.75
CA GLU A 148 -35.87 1.03 -42.36
C GLU A 148 -37.23 0.33 -42.62
N GLU A 149 -38.04 0.89 -43.52
CA GLU A 149 -38.99 0.13 -44.35
C GLU A 149 -39.08 0.80 -45.74
N GLU A 150 -38.29 0.31 -46.69
CA GLU A 150 -38.65 -0.04 -48.09
C GLU A 150 -37.41 -0.39 -48.94
#